data_AF-A0A2M8DX55-F1
#
_entry.id   AF-A0A2M8DX55-F1
#
_cell.length_a   1.000
_cell.length_b   1.000
_cell.length_c   1.000
_cell.angle_alpha   90.00
_cell.angle_beta   90.00
_cell.angle_gamma   90.00
#
_symmetry.space_group_name_H-M   'P 1'
#
loop_
_entity.id
_entity.type
_entity.pdbx_description
1 polymer ?
#
loop_
_entity_poly.entity_id
_entity_poly.type
_entity_poly.pdbx_seq_one_letter_code
_entity_poly.pdbx_strand_id
1 'polypeptide(L)'
;KTQSIQILKNKLKEPGEDVQLACYAQAAGAAEAAFVSLEEGKVLAVAPPHDIKELAQLNLARLKTVFEQLRDGVGMPAHGAEKICGYCEMNGLCRRGEWEESALSSHPLEGEG
;
A
#
# COMPACT_ATOMS: atom_id res chain seq x y z
N LYS A 1 6.21 7.73 -15.46
CA LYS A 1 5.08 8.21 -14.62
C LYS A 1 4.70 9.60 -15.09
N THR A 2 3.44 9.83 -15.46
CA THR A 2 2.89 11.16 -15.78
C THR A 2 2.38 11.83 -14.49
N GLN A 3 3.26 11.89 -13.48
CA GLN A 3 2.98 12.48 -12.18
C GLN A 3 4.14 13.41 -11.84
N SER A 4 3.84 14.49 -11.12
CA SER A 4 4.85 15.48 -10.74
C SER A 4 5.94 14.86 -9.87
N ILE A 5 7.13 15.45 -9.93
CA ILE A 5 8.28 15.01 -9.13
C ILE A 5 7.94 14.99 -7.63
N GLN A 6 7.18 15.98 -7.15
CA GLN A 6 6.81 16.05 -5.74
C GLN A 6 5.90 14.87 -5.34
N ILE A 7 4.94 14.49 -6.19
CA ILE A 7 4.10 13.32 -5.96
C ILE A 7 4.95 12.05 -5.90
N LEU A 8 5.90 11.90 -6.82
CA LEU A 8 6.79 10.73 -6.85
C LEU A 8 7.73 10.67 -5.64
N LYS A 9 8.26 11.81 -5.19
CA LYS A 9 9.05 11.89 -3.96
C LYS A 9 8.22 11.50 -2.74
N ASN A 10 6.98 11.99 -2.64
CA ASN A 10 6.09 11.66 -1.54
C ASN A 10 5.78 10.16 -1.47
N LYS A 11 5.60 9.50 -2.64
CA LYS A 11 5.40 8.03 -2.71
C LYS A 11 6.59 7.24 -2.17
N LEU A 12 7.80 7.75 -2.34
CA LEU A 12 9.04 7.09 -1.96
C LEU A 12 9.55 7.51 -0.57
N LYS A 13 8.81 8.37 0.13
CA LYS A 13 9.21 8.93 1.42
C LYS A 13 9.25 7.85 2.51
N GLU A 14 8.17 7.09 2.63
CA GLU A 14 8.01 6.07 3.66
C GLU A 14 8.38 4.68 3.10
N PRO A 15 9.37 3.98 3.68
CA PRO A 15 9.75 2.64 3.24
C PRO A 15 8.58 1.67 3.22
N GLY A 16 8.38 0.99 2.10
CA GLY A 16 7.40 -0.08 1.99
C GLY A 16 5.94 0.35 1.78
N GLU A 17 5.66 1.67 1.71
CA GLU A 17 4.35 2.23 1.31
C GLU A 17 4.11 2.08 -0.21
N ASP A 18 5.01 2.62 -1.05
CA ASP A 18 5.04 2.30 -2.48
C ASP A 18 6.01 1.14 -2.73
N VAL A 19 5.45 0.00 -3.16
CA VAL A 19 6.21 -1.25 -3.35
C VAL A 19 6.71 -1.44 -4.77
N GLN A 20 6.36 -0.56 -5.71
CA GLN A 20 6.55 -0.82 -7.13
C GLN A 20 8.03 -0.96 -7.50
N LEU A 21 8.88 -0.01 -7.07
CA LEU A 21 10.30 -0.06 -7.39
C LEU A 21 10.99 -1.25 -6.70
N ALA A 22 10.63 -1.55 -5.45
CA ALA A 22 11.14 -2.71 -4.72
C ALA A 22 10.77 -4.04 -5.40
N CYS A 23 9.53 -4.18 -5.88
CA CYS A 23 9.09 -5.35 -6.64
C CYS A 23 9.94 -5.55 -7.91
N TYR A 24 10.10 -4.50 -8.72
CA TYR A 24 10.86 -4.61 -9.96
C TYR A 24 12.36 -4.81 -9.72
N ALA A 25 12.93 -4.16 -8.71
CA ALA A 25 14.32 -4.38 -8.34
C ALA A 25 14.57 -5.83 -7.94
N GLN A 26 13.68 -6.44 -7.15
CA GLN A 26 13.77 -7.85 -6.80
C GLN A 26 13.65 -8.76 -8.03
N ALA A 27 12.69 -8.48 -8.93
CA ALA A 27 12.45 -9.30 -10.11
C ALA A 27 13.59 -9.21 -11.14
N ALA A 28 14.21 -8.05 -11.29
CA ALA A 28 15.29 -7.81 -12.24
C ALA A 28 16.70 -8.00 -11.63
N GLY A 29 16.82 -8.21 -10.32
CA GLY A 29 18.10 -8.22 -9.62
C GLY A 29 18.83 -6.86 -9.68
N ALA A 30 18.08 -5.76 -9.75
CA ALA A 30 18.64 -4.44 -9.95
C ALA A 30 19.19 -3.84 -8.64
N ALA A 31 20.36 -3.21 -8.71
CA ALA A 31 20.94 -2.48 -7.59
C ALA A 31 20.33 -1.08 -7.42
N GLU A 32 19.76 -0.51 -8.48
CA GLU A 32 19.16 0.82 -8.51
C GLU A 32 17.82 0.78 -9.23
N ALA A 33 16.88 1.63 -8.81
CA ALA A 33 15.59 1.80 -9.46
C ALA A 33 15.07 3.21 -9.22
N ALA A 34 14.38 3.78 -10.22
CA ALA A 34 13.80 5.11 -10.12
C ALA A 34 12.48 5.19 -10.88
N PHE A 35 11.59 6.07 -10.44
CA PHE A 35 10.52 6.55 -11.29
C PHE A 35 11.06 7.60 -12.27
N VAL A 36 10.55 7.61 -13.50
CA VAL A 36 10.79 8.72 -14.43
C VAL A 36 9.52 9.58 -14.49
N SER A 37 9.61 10.85 -14.12
CA SER A 37 8.54 11.85 -14.31
C SER A 37 8.55 12.35 -15.75
N LEU A 38 7.36 12.43 -16.36
CA LEU A 38 7.13 12.92 -17.73
C LEU A 38 6.07 14.05 -17.71
N GLU A 39 6.31 15.10 -16.94
CA GLU A 39 5.41 16.25 -16.82
C GLU A 39 6.14 17.56 -17.14
N GLU A 40 5.38 18.59 -17.54
CA GLU A 40 5.88 19.95 -17.78
C GLU A 40 7.03 20.03 -18.81
N GLY A 41 7.06 19.11 -19.78
CA GLY A 41 8.16 19.03 -20.76
C GLY A 41 9.50 18.63 -20.16
N LYS A 42 9.54 18.17 -18.90
CA LYS A 42 10.74 17.71 -18.21
C LYS A 42 10.71 16.19 -18.07
N VAL A 43 11.89 15.58 -18.22
CA VAL A 43 12.12 14.16 -17.96
C VAL A 43 13.12 14.04 -16.84
N LEU A 44 12.66 13.63 -15.65
CA LEU A 44 13.51 13.56 -14.46
C LEU A 44 13.31 12.25 -13.71
N ALA A 45 14.43 11.63 -13.34
CA ALA A 45 14.46 10.45 -12.50
C ALA A 45 14.25 10.82 -11.03
N VAL A 46 13.46 10.02 -10.32
CA VAL A 46 13.17 10.13 -8.89
C VAL A 46 13.47 8.75 -8.29
N ALA A 47 14.66 8.62 -7.74
CA ALA A 47 15.09 7.43 -7.00
C ALA A 47 14.61 7.51 -5.53
N PRO A 48 14.41 6.36 -4.86
CA PRO A 48 14.14 6.35 -3.43
C PRO A 48 15.34 6.91 -2.64
N PRO A 49 15.10 7.55 -1.49
CA PRO A 49 16.18 7.94 -0.58
C PRO A 49 16.76 6.74 0.20
N HIS A 50 16.11 5.58 0.12
CA HIS A 50 16.46 4.34 0.82
C HIS A 50 17.15 3.34 -0.10
N ASP A 51 17.88 2.39 0.47
CA ASP A 51 18.59 1.35 -0.30
C ASP A 51 17.61 0.41 -1.03
N ILE A 52 17.74 0.33 -2.36
CA ILE A 52 16.84 -0.45 -3.20
C ILE A 52 16.92 -1.96 -2.91
N LYS A 53 18.11 -2.46 -2.60
CA LYS A 53 18.32 -3.89 -2.34
C LYS A 53 17.67 -4.30 -1.03
N GLU A 54 17.80 -3.48 0.01
CA GLU A 54 17.12 -3.67 1.29
C GLU A 54 15.59 -3.60 1.11
N LEU A 55 15.08 -2.56 0.43
CA LEU A 55 13.64 -2.44 0.15
C LEU A 55 13.10 -3.66 -0.61
N ALA A 56 13.83 -4.16 -1.61
CA ALA A 56 13.48 -5.35 -2.38
C ALA A 56 13.39 -6.60 -1.48
N GLN A 57 14.37 -6.80 -0.60
CA GLN A 57 14.40 -7.94 0.34
C GLN A 57 13.24 -7.88 1.34
N LEU A 58 13.03 -6.72 1.98
CA LEU A 58 11.94 -6.52 2.93
C LEU A 58 10.57 -6.72 2.27
N ASN A 59 10.40 -6.18 1.06
CA ASN A 59 9.16 -6.32 0.33
C ASN A 59 8.89 -7.78 -0.08
N LEU A 60 9.92 -8.53 -0.51
CA LEU A 60 9.79 -9.96 -0.82
C LEU A 60 9.44 -10.78 0.42
N ALA A 61 10.06 -10.50 1.56
CA ALA A 61 9.77 -11.18 2.83
C ALA A 61 8.30 -10.97 3.23
N ARG A 62 7.83 -9.72 3.21
CA ARG A 62 6.42 -9.39 3.49
C ARG A 62 5.46 -10.05 2.50
N LEU A 63 5.81 -10.06 1.20
CA LEU A 63 4.99 -10.70 0.18
C LEU A 63 4.82 -12.20 0.45
N LYS A 64 5.90 -12.91 0.80
CA LYS A 64 5.84 -14.33 1.16
C LYS A 64 4.89 -14.56 2.35
N THR A 65 5.02 -13.77 3.42
CA THR A 65 4.13 -13.86 4.58
C THR A 65 2.66 -13.65 4.20
N VAL A 66 2.35 -12.66 3.37
CA VAL A 66 0.98 -12.42 2.90
C VAL A 66 0.44 -13.60 2.09
N PHE A 67 1.24 -14.19 1.21
CA PHE A 67 0.82 -15.36 0.43
C PHE A 67 0.60 -16.61 1.29
N GLU A 68 1.41 -16.78 2.34
CA GLU A 68 1.21 -17.86 3.32
C GLU A 68 -0.11 -17.66 4.08
N GLN A 69 -0.36 -16.45 4.58
CA GLN A 69 -1.61 -16.08 5.24
C GLN A 69 -2.83 -16.31 4.34
N LEU A 70 -2.76 -15.91 3.06
CA LEU A 70 -3.83 -16.13 2.09
C LEU A 70 -4.10 -17.62 1.87
N ARG A 71 -3.05 -18.43 1.73
CA ARG A 71 -3.18 -19.88 1.56
C ARG A 71 -3.81 -20.54 2.78
N ASP A 72 -3.49 -20.04 3.97
CA ASP A 72 -3.98 -20.58 5.24
C ASP A 72 -5.37 -20.02 5.62
N GLY A 73 -5.99 -19.21 4.75
CA GLY A 73 -7.33 -18.65 4.95
C GLY A 73 -7.41 -17.54 6.01
N VAL A 74 -6.27 -16.93 6.35
CA VAL A 74 -6.22 -15.82 7.31
C VAL A 74 -7.05 -14.64 6.77
N GLY A 75 -7.91 -14.08 7.62
CA GLY A 75 -8.70 -12.91 7.25
C GLY A 75 -7.80 -11.70 6.98
N MET A 76 -7.78 -11.24 5.73
CA MET A 76 -7.02 -10.04 5.35
C MET A 76 -7.83 -8.78 5.68
N PRO A 77 -7.23 -7.78 6.34
CA PRO A 77 -7.91 -6.51 6.59
C PRO A 77 -8.15 -5.78 5.27
N ALA A 78 -9.20 -4.96 5.23
CA ALA A 78 -9.33 -3.97 4.17
C ALA A 78 -8.15 -2.99 4.23
N HIS A 79 -7.75 -2.43 3.08
CA HIS A 79 -6.67 -1.44 3.03
C HIS A 79 -6.99 -0.19 3.88
N GLY A 80 -8.26 0.21 3.98
CA GLY A 80 -8.70 1.32 4.84
C GLY A 80 -8.22 2.72 4.41
N ALA A 81 -7.60 2.89 3.24
CA ALA A 81 -7.20 4.21 2.76
C ALA A 81 -8.43 4.95 2.20
N GLU A 82 -8.96 5.92 2.96
CA GLU A 82 -10.21 6.64 2.66
C GLU A 82 -10.36 7.05 1.20
N LYS A 83 -9.33 7.71 0.65
CA LYS A 83 -9.31 8.14 -0.74
C LYS A 83 -9.51 6.99 -1.71
N ILE A 84 -8.86 5.85 -1.47
CA ILE A 84 -8.94 4.65 -2.33
C ILE A 84 -10.31 3.97 -2.16
N CYS A 85 -10.76 3.86 -0.91
CA CYS A 85 -12.03 3.23 -0.59
C CYS A 85 -13.24 3.97 -1.17
N GLY A 86 -13.13 5.28 -1.40
CA GLY A 86 -14.16 6.10 -2.06
C GLY A 86 -14.42 5.75 -3.53
N TYR A 87 -13.49 5.05 -4.20
CA TYR A 87 -13.66 4.61 -5.59
C TYR A 87 -13.46 3.10 -5.79
N CYS A 88 -13.31 2.33 -4.71
CA CYS A 88 -13.09 0.89 -4.77
C CYS A 88 -14.37 0.15 -5.15
N GLU A 89 -14.35 -0.63 -6.23
CA GLU A 89 -15.50 -1.43 -6.68
C GLU A 89 -15.92 -2.52 -5.69
N MET A 90 -15.03 -2.89 -4.75
CA MET A 90 -15.32 -3.83 -3.66
C MET A 90 -15.98 -3.15 -2.45
N ASN A 91 -16.31 -1.86 -2.54
CA ASN A 91 -17.08 -1.16 -1.52
C ASN A 91 -18.45 -1.87 -1.31
N GLY A 92 -18.85 -2.06 -0.05
CA GLY A 92 -20.01 -2.87 0.30
C GLY A 92 -19.77 -4.39 0.35
N LEU A 93 -18.67 -4.89 -0.22
CA LEU A 93 -18.26 -6.30 -0.12
C LEU A 93 -17.06 -6.50 0.82
N CYS A 94 -16.18 -5.50 0.94
CA CYS A 94 -14.98 -5.60 1.76
C CYS A 94 -15.29 -5.42 3.25
N ARG A 95 -14.44 -6.01 4.11
CA ARG A 95 -14.57 -5.98 5.58
C ARG A 95 -14.51 -4.59 6.22
N ARG A 96 -14.27 -3.53 5.46
CA ARG A 96 -14.29 -2.15 5.96
C ARG A 96 -15.69 -1.75 6.46
N GLY A 97 -16.76 -2.24 5.84
CA GLY A 97 -18.13 -1.97 6.29
C GLY A 97 -18.39 -2.48 7.71
N GLU A 98 -17.81 -3.64 8.05
CA GLU A 98 -17.89 -4.26 9.38
C GLU A 98 -17.18 -3.44 10.48
N TRP A 99 -16.26 -2.55 10.11
CA TRP A 99 -15.55 -1.70 11.08
C TRP A 99 -16.48 -0.65 11.69
N GLU A 100 -17.47 -0.17 10.94
CA GLU A 100 -18.43 0.85 11.40
C GLU A 100 -19.52 0.24 12.29
N GLU A 101 -19.97 -0.99 12.01
CA GLU A 101 -20.91 -1.74 12.88
C GLU A 101 -20.28 -2.16 14.22
N SER A 102 -18.98 -2.45 14.24
CA SER A 102 -18.25 -2.73 15.48
C SER A 102 -18.14 -1.51 16.41
N ALA A 103 -18.18 -0.29 15.89
CA ALA A 103 -18.15 0.93 16.70
C ALA A 103 -19.53 1.31 17.28
N LEU A 104 -20.62 0.90 16.62
CA LEU A 104 -21.99 1.14 17.06
C LEU A 104 -22.51 0.08 18.04
N SER A 105 -21.90 -1.11 18.07
CA SER A 105 -22.26 -2.20 18.99
C SER A 105 -21.61 -2.11 20.38
N SER A 106 -20.72 -1.14 20.62
CA SER A 106 -20.12 -0.87 21.94
C SER A 106 -20.93 0.08 22.83
N HIS A 107 -22.19 0.39 22.49
CA HIS A 107 -23.08 1.11 23.39
C HIS A 107 -23.61 0.17 24.46
N PRO A 108 -23.44 0.44 25.77
CA PRO A 108 -24.03 -0.39 26.81
C PRO A 108 -25.56 -0.35 26.67
N LEU A 109 -26.21 -1.51 26.73
CA LEU A 109 -27.65 -1.56 26.91
C LEU A 109 -27.98 -0.92 28.27
N GLU A 110 -28.40 0.35 28.25
CA GLU A 110 -29.00 0.98 29.42
C GLU A 110 -30.36 0.32 29.70
N GLY A 111 -30.37 -0.54 30.74
CA GLY A 111 -31.44 -0.62 31.72
C GLY A 111 -32.79 -1.20 31.28
N GLU A 112 -33.01 -2.47 31.60
CA GLU A 112 -34.35 -2.95 31.93
C GLU A 112 -34.80 -2.30 33.25
N GLY A 113 -36.00 -1.70 33.24
CA GLY A 113 -36.71 -1.14 34.39
C GLY A 113 -38.21 -1.13 34.13
#